data_AF-A0A448DVX6-F1
#
_entry.id   AF-A0A448DVX6-F1
#
_cell.length_a   1.000
_cell.length_b   1.000
_cell.length_c   1.000
_cell.angle_alpha   90.00
_cell.angle_beta   90.00
_cell.angle_gamma   90.00
#
_symmetry.space_group_name_H-M   'P 1'
#
loop_
_entity.id
_entity.type
_entity.pdbx_description
1 polymer ?
#
loop_
_entity_poly.entity_id
_entity_poly.type
_entity_poly.pdbx_seq_one_letter_code
_entity_poly.pdbx_strand_id
1 'polypeptide(L)'
;MFHFEHHRVKFYSLHLSVTVQVRHKFRRYARQRLPLIHTGPPEDVTFNRVRSTSFIAALCAAQRAKLDEQIGALIAAEPELRGRDVVTVPYETVAFVTRKFL
;
A
#
# COMPACT_ATOMS: atom_id res chain seq x y z
N MET A 1 17.60 -2.19 -16.31
CA MET A 1 16.61 -2.71 -17.27
C MET A 1 15.64 -3.58 -16.48
N PHE A 2 14.45 -3.06 -16.18
CA PHE A 2 13.43 -3.83 -15.46
C PHE A 2 12.55 -4.51 -16.50
N HIS A 3 12.59 -5.85 -16.57
CA HIS A 3 11.66 -6.62 -17.38
C HIS A 3 10.34 -6.77 -16.62
N PHE A 4 9.27 -6.28 -17.24
CA PHE A 4 7.90 -6.49 -16.80
C PHE A 4 7.25 -7.48 -17.76
N GLU A 5 7.04 -8.72 -17.31
CA GLU A 5 6.15 -9.64 -18.00
C GLU A 5 4.69 -9.26 -17.71
N HIS A 6 3.90 -9.19 -18.77
CA HIS A 6 2.45 -9.12 -18.74
C HIS A 6 1.90 -10.38 -18.05
N HIS A 7 1.15 -10.20 -16.96
CA HIS A 7 -0.18 -10.80 -16.73
C HIS A 7 -0.59 -10.68 -15.25
N ARG A 8 -1.85 -10.27 -15.05
CA ARG A 8 -2.62 -10.11 -13.81
C ARG A 8 -2.28 -8.86 -12.99
N VAL A 9 -3.25 -7.94 -12.99
CA VAL A 9 -3.39 -6.84 -12.03
C VAL A 9 -3.27 -7.42 -10.62
N LYS A 10 -2.11 -7.26 -9.99
CA LYS A 10 -1.93 -7.55 -8.58
C LYS A 10 -2.24 -6.26 -7.83
N PHE A 11 -3.34 -6.24 -7.10
CA PHE A 11 -3.58 -5.22 -6.09
C PHE A 11 -2.41 -5.26 -5.10
N TYR A 12 -1.55 -4.25 -5.16
CA TYR A 12 -0.60 -4.02 -4.09
C TYR A 12 -1.41 -3.42 -2.93
N SER A 13 -2.00 -4.28 -2.10
CA SER A 13 -2.13 -3.93 -0.69
C SER A 13 -0.76 -3.42 -0.26
N LEU A 14 -0.70 -2.23 0.35
CA LEU A 14 0.49 -1.77 1.08
C LEU A 14 0.72 -2.70 2.29
N HIS A 15 0.94 -3.98 2.03
CA HIS A 15 1.62 -4.88 2.94
C HIS A 15 3.10 -4.51 2.84
N LEU A 16 3.47 -3.44 3.54
CA LEU A 16 4.86 -3.28 3.95
C LEU A 16 5.15 -4.34 5.02
N SER A 17 5.24 -5.59 4.59
CA SER A 17 5.81 -6.66 5.39
C SER A 17 7.30 -6.35 5.48
N VAL A 18 7.70 -5.53 6.44
CA VAL A 18 9.07 -5.58 6.95
C VAL A 18 9.18 -6.97 7.57
N THR A 19 9.56 -7.93 6.74
CA THR A 19 9.97 -9.24 7.21
C THR A 19 11.21 -8.95 8.04
N VAL A 20 11.05 -8.89 9.35
CA VAL A 20 12.18 -8.98 10.25
C VAL A 20 12.75 -10.38 9.99
N GLN A 21 13.70 -10.47 9.07
CA GLN A 21 14.61 -11.59 8.93
C GLN A 21 15.40 -11.61 10.22
N VAL A 22 14.80 -12.22 11.23
CA VAL A 22 15.43 -12.41 12.52
C VAL A 22 16.61 -13.33 12.27
N ARG A 23 17.81 -12.75 12.11
CA ARG A 23 19.06 -13.49 12.12
C ARG A 23 19.19 -14.13 13.50
N HIS A 24 18.72 -15.37 13.64
CA HIS A 24 19.05 -16.40 14.63
C HIS A 24 19.02 -16.03 16.14
N LYS A 25 18.62 -14.82 16.55
CA LYS A 25 18.73 -14.33 17.94
C LYS A 25 17.43 -13.80 18.56
N PHE A 26 16.30 -13.84 17.87
CA PHE A 26 15.01 -13.46 18.45
C PHE A 26 13.95 -14.55 18.21
N ARG A 27 13.12 -14.84 19.23
CA ARG A 27 11.84 -15.55 18.99
C ARG A 27 10.76 -14.53 18.75
N ARG A 28 9.84 -14.87 17.86
CA ARG A 28 8.50 -14.26 17.88
C ARG A 28 7.76 -14.75 19.12
N TYR A 29 7.28 -13.81 19.92
CA TYR A 29 6.60 -14.05 21.19
C TYR A 29 5.08 -13.86 21.07
N ALA A 30 4.65 -12.80 20.39
CA ALA A 30 3.23 -12.55 20.11
C ALA A 30 3.06 -11.85 18.75
N ARG A 31 1.85 -11.94 18.20
CA ARG A 31 1.40 -11.19 17.01
C ARG A 31 0.00 -10.67 17.26
N GLN A 32 -0.25 -9.42 16.89
CA GLN A 32 -1.58 -8.82 16.89
C GLN A 32 -1.88 -8.23 15.51
N ARG A 33 -3.13 -8.43 15.04
CA ARG A 33 -3.67 -7.83 13.82
C ARG A 33 -4.61 -6.70 14.22
N LEU A 34 -4.46 -5.54 13.61
CA LEU A 34 -5.20 -4.33 13.89
C LEU A 34 -5.79 -3.81 12.57
N PRO A 35 -7.07 -4.09 12.28
CA PRO A 35 -7.72 -3.54 11.10
C PRO A 35 -7.96 -2.05 11.29
N LEU A 36 -7.74 -1.27 10.25
CA LEU A 36 -8.08 0.14 10.23
C LEU A 36 -8.68 0.49 8.86
N ILE A 37 -9.73 1.30 8.92
CA ILE A 37 -10.57 1.63 7.78
C ILE A 37 -10.42 3.12 7.51
N HIS A 38 -10.19 3.46 6.24
CA HIS A 38 -10.21 4.83 5.77
C HIS A 38 -11.31 5.02 4.75
N THR A 39 -12.23 5.92 5.07
CA THR A 39 -13.40 6.22 4.24
C THR A 39 -13.40 7.70 3.90
N GLY A 40 -13.58 8.02 2.63
CA GLY A 40 -13.58 9.40 2.14
C GLY A 40 -13.49 9.47 0.61
N PRO A 41 -13.31 10.69 0.07
CA PRO A 41 -13.12 10.88 -1.36
C PRO A 41 -11.91 10.10 -1.88
N PRO A 42 -11.95 9.53 -3.10
CA PRO A 42 -10.81 8.83 -3.70
C PRO A 42 -9.53 9.68 -3.72
N GLU A 43 -9.67 11.00 -3.90
CA GLU A 43 -8.57 11.97 -3.81
C GLU A 43 -7.82 11.86 -2.48
N ASP A 44 -8.54 11.81 -1.36
CA ASP A 44 -7.95 11.81 -0.02
C ASP A 44 -7.44 10.43 0.40
N VAL A 45 -8.23 9.39 0.15
CA VAL A 45 -7.94 8.05 0.66
C VAL A 45 -7.07 7.21 -0.28
N THR A 46 -6.88 7.64 -1.53
CA THR A 46 -6.02 6.96 -2.51
C THR A 46 -4.96 7.87 -3.10
N PHE A 47 -5.33 8.94 -3.82
CA PHE A 47 -4.33 9.75 -4.55
C PHE A 47 -3.33 10.42 -3.60
N ASN A 48 -3.81 11.16 -2.61
CA ASN A 48 -2.98 11.88 -1.66
C ASN A 48 -2.12 10.93 -0.82
N ARG A 49 -2.65 9.75 -0.48
CA ARG A 49 -1.88 8.68 0.18
C ARG A 49 -0.70 8.22 -0.68
N VAL A 50 -0.94 7.92 -1.95
CA VAL A 50 0.12 7.49 -2.87
C VAL A 50 1.14 8.62 -3.07
N ARG A 51 0.69 9.85 -3.36
CA ARG A 51 1.56 11.03 -3.56
C ARG A 51 2.42 11.37 -2.34
N SER A 52 1.95 11.10 -1.13
CA SER A 52 2.68 11.35 0.12
C SER A 52 3.84 10.37 0.37
N THR A 53 3.92 9.27 -0.40
CA THR A 53 5.01 8.30 -0.25
C THR A 53 6.33 8.93 -0.70
N SER A 54 7.36 8.89 0.14
CA SER A 54 8.58 9.70 -0.04
C SER A 54 9.24 9.57 -1.42
N PHE A 55 9.35 8.37 -1.98
CA PHE A 55 9.94 8.17 -3.32
C PHE A 55 9.01 8.64 -4.45
N ILE A 56 7.70 8.69 -4.22
CA ILE A 56 6.70 9.22 -5.17
C ILE A 56 6.70 10.75 -5.11
N ALA A 57 6.76 11.32 -3.92
CA ALA A 57 6.87 12.76 -3.71
C ALA A 57 8.12 13.34 -4.39
N ALA A 58 9.22 12.57 -4.41
CA ALA A 58 10.48 12.93 -5.06
C ALA A 58 10.47 12.82 -6.60
N LEU A 59 9.43 12.26 -7.22
CA LEU A 59 9.33 12.18 -8.68
C LEU A 59 9.17 13.57 -9.32
N CYS A 60 9.65 13.72 -10.55
CA CYS A 60 9.42 14.93 -11.32
C CYS A 60 7.92 15.07 -11.69
N ALA A 61 7.49 16.27 -12.07
CA ALA A 61 6.08 16.54 -12.36
C ALA A 61 5.50 15.61 -13.45
N ALA A 62 6.25 15.35 -14.52
CA ALA A 62 5.80 14.46 -15.60
C ALA A 62 5.60 13.00 -15.12
N GLN A 63 6.46 12.51 -14.24
CA GLN A 63 6.33 11.18 -13.65
C GLN A 63 5.13 11.11 -12.69
N ARG A 64 4.88 12.18 -11.91
CA ARG A 64 3.71 12.26 -11.02
C ARG A 64 2.40 12.31 -11.81
N ALA A 65 2.34 13.10 -12.89
CA ALA A 65 1.16 13.15 -13.76
C ALA A 65 0.84 11.78 -14.37
N LYS A 66 1.85 11.07 -14.88
CA LYS A 66 1.69 9.70 -15.39
C LYS A 66 1.18 8.73 -14.31
N LEU A 67 1.67 8.88 -13.07
CA LEU A 67 1.21 8.06 -11.96
C LEU A 67 -0.26 8.36 -11.61
N ASP A 68 -0.66 9.62 -11.59
CA ASP A 68 -2.05 10.03 -11.35
C ASP A 68 -3.00 9.46 -12.41
N GLU A 69 -2.61 9.48 -13.69
CA GLU A 69 -3.37 8.83 -14.77
C GLU A 69 -3.51 7.32 -14.54
N GLN A 70 -2.44 6.64 -14.12
CA GLN A 70 -2.47 5.21 -13.84
C GLN A 70 -3.36 4.86 -12.64
N ILE A 71 -3.33 5.66 -11.58
CA ILE A 71 -4.21 5.50 -10.41
C ILE A 71 -5.66 5.72 -10.83
N GLY A 72 -5.95 6.78 -11.59
CA GLY A 72 -7.29 7.08 -12.11
C GLY A 72 -7.83 5.96 -12.98
N ALA A 73 -7.01 5.40 -13.88
CA ALA A 73 -7.38 4.26 -14.71
C ALA A 73 -7.69 3.01 -13.87
N LEU A 74 -6.95 2.77 -12.78
CA LEU A 74 -7.19 1.65 -11.87
C LEU A 74 -8.50 1.81 -11.09
N ILE A 75 -8.77 3.01 -10.55
CA ILE A 75 -10.05 3.34 -9.88
C ILE A 75 -11.21 3.19 -10.87
N ALA A 76 -11.04 3.69 -12.10
CA ALA A 76 -12.05 3.54 -13.13
C ALA A 76 -12.23 2.08 -13.56
N ALA A 77 -11.21 1.23 -13.50
CA ALA A 77 -11.34 -0.18 -13.83
C ALA A 77 -12.10 -0.98 -12.75
N GLU A 78 -11.97 -0.60 -11.48
CA GLU A 78 -12.49 -1.36 -10.34
C GLU A 78 -13.98 -1.12 -10.07
N PRO A 79 -14.87 -2.12 -10.20
CA PRO A 79 -16.31 -1.97 -9.98
C PRO A 79 -16.68 -1.44 -8.58
N GLU A 80 -15.89 -1.76 -7.56
CA GLU A 80 -16.14 -1.29 -6.19
C GLU A 80 -15.75 0.18 -5.95
N LEU A 81 -15.05 0.81 -6.89
CA LEU A 81 -14.56 2.19 -6.76
C LEU A 81 -15.10 3.13 -7.85
N ARG A 82 -15.36 2.59 -9.04
CA ARG A 82 -15.78 3.37 -10.22
C ARG A 82 -17.02 4.21 -9.93
N GLY A 83 -16.90 5.51 -10.17
CA GLY A 83 -18.01 6.47 -10.05
C GLY A 83 -18.49 6.71 -8.62
N ARG A 84 -17.74 6.28 -7.60
CA ARG A 84 -18.08 6.54 -6.20
C ARG A 84 -17.37 7.79 -5.68
N ASP A 85 -18.14 8.71 -5.12
CA ASP A 85 -17.62 9.91 -4.47
C ASP A 85 -17.00 9.63 -3.10
N VAL A 86 -17.36 8.50 -2.49
CA VAL A 86 -16.82 8.03 -1.21
C VAL A 86 -16.45 6.55 -1.35
N VAL A 87 -15.18 6.23 -1.06
CA VAL A 87 -14.66 4.87 -1.10
C VAL A 87 -14.04 4.50 0.24
N THR A 88 -13.93 3.20 0.49
CA THR A 88 -13.32 2.67 1.71
C THR A 88 -12.09 1.85 1.36
N VAL A 89 -10.94 2.23 1.91
CA VAL A 89 -9.66 1.52 1.75
C VAL A 89 -9.34 0.80 3.07
N PRO A 90 -9.53 -0.52 3.15
CA PRO A 90 -9.15 -1.29 4.32
C PRO A 90 -7.64 -1.50 4.35
N TYR A 91 -7.03 -1.35 5.52
CA TYR A 91 -5.65 -1.76 5.74
C TYR A 91 -5.50 -2.48 7.08
N GLU A 92 -4.52 -3.35 7.15
CA GLU A 92 -4.25 -4.16 8.34
C GLU A 92 -2.84 -3.85 8.84
N THR A 93 -2.75 -3.41 10.09
CA THR A 93 -1.46 -3.31 10.77
C THR A 93 -1.19 -4.60 11.54
N VAL A 94 -0.01 -5.18 11.34
CA VAL A 94 0.41 -6.37 12.08
C VAL A 94 1.55 -6.00 13.02
N ALA A 95 1.26 -6.01 14.33
CA ALA A 95 2.26 -5.81 15.37
C ALA A 95 2.90 -7.15 15.75
N PHE A 96 4.22 -7.15 15.91
CA PHE A 96 5.00 -8.31 16.35
C PHE A 96 5.77 -7.97 17.62
N VAL A 97 5.66 -8.82 18.63
CA VAL A 97 6.54 -8.79 19.80
C VAL A 97 7.58 -9.88 19.63
N THR A 98 8.85 -9.52 19.78
CA THR A 98 9.97 -10.46 19.76
C THR A 98 10.74 -10.40 21.08
N ARG A 99 11.31 -11.53 21.49
CA ARG A 99 12.24 -11.59 22.63
C ARG A 99 13.59 -12.05 22.12
N LYS A 100 14.65 -11.31 22.50
CA LYS A 100 16.04 -11.71 22.23
C LYS A 100 16.38 -12.93 23.08
N PHE A 101 16.96 -13.95 22.46
CA PHE A 101 17.62 -15.03 23.19
C PHE A 101 19.08 -14.67 23.41
N LEU A 102 19.56 -14.96 24.63
CA LEU A 102 20.99 -14.96 24.96
C LEU A 102 21.59 -16.29 24.52
#